data_AF-A0A7M7P3R2-F1
#
_entry.id   AF-A0A7M7P3R2-F1
#
_cell.length_a   1.000
_cell.length_b   1.000
_cell.length_c   1.000
_cell.angle_alpha   90.00
_cell.angle_beta   90.00
_cell.angle_gamma   90.00
#
_symmetry.space_group_name_H-M   'P 1'
#
loop_
_entity.id
_entity.type
_entity.pdbx_description
1 polymer ?
#
loop_
_entity_poly.entity_id
_entity_poly.type
_entity_poly.pdbx_seq_one_letter_code
_entity_poly.pdbx_strand_id
1 'polypeptide(L)'
;MVRQKARWCCKTETNAANGWTTWSYGVSKLGVILLSKIQAEKISLDESRQDILVNACSPGFVQTDMTADLPETEHDDSIKITTVEGADTPVFVALLPPGVKEPNGQFLLRRKVYDFLNTDVIIQK
;
A
#
# COMPACT_ATOMS: atom_id res chain seq x y z
N MET A 1 17.22 43.02 9.37
CA MET A 1 17.65 42.08 10.44
C MET A 1 16.59 40.97 10.53
N VAL A 2 17.04 39.73 10.69
CA VAL A 2 16.50 38.52 10.02
C VAL A 2 15.14 38.04 10.54
N ARG A 3 14.24 37.72 9.60
CA ARG A 3 12.95 37.03 9.83
C ARG A 3 13.19 35.61 10.34
N GLN A 4 12.73 35.29 11.54
CA GLN A 4 12.47 33.91 11.96
C GLN A 4 11.18 33.44 11.26
N LYS A 5 11.29 32.60 10.24
CA LYS A 5 10.12 31.87 9.69
C LYS A 5 10.48 30.41 9.43
N ALA A 6 9.58 29.54 9.90
CA ALA A 6 9.38 28.16 9.52
C ALA A 6 10.58 27.22 9.69
N ARG A 7 10.75 26.69 10.90
CA ARG A 7 11.57 25.52 11.15
C ARG A 7 10.84 24.65 12.18
N TRP A 8 10.90 23.32 11.98
CA TRP A 8 10.57 22.26 12.94
C TRP A 8 9.14 21.70 12.98
N CYS A 9 8.81 20.77 12.09
CA CYS A 9 7.99 19.62 12.51
C CYS A 9 8.73 18.27 12.33
N CYS A 10 9.80 18.23 11.53
CA CYS A 10 10.44 16.96 11.11
C CYS A 10 11.97 16.93 11.33
N LYS A 11 12.54 17.77 12.20
CA LYS A 11 14.00 17.86 12.40
C LYS A 11 14.54 17.10 13.61
N THR A 12 13.67 16.52 14.43
CA THR A 12 14.09 15.61 15.47
C THR A 12 14.16 14.23 14.83
N GLU A 13 15.35 13.67 14.67
CA GLU A 13 15.60 12.30 14.15
C GLU A 13 15.12 11.23 15.15
N THR A 14 13.96 11.46 15.75
CA THR A 14 13.38 10.70 16.87
C THR A 14 12.47 9.57 16.38
N ASN A 15 12.31 9.39 15.06
CA ASN A 15 11.44 8.36 14.49
C ASN A 15 11.80 6.96 15.03
N ALA A 16 13.07 6.57 14.94
CA ALA A 16 13.55 5.28 15.45
C ALA A 16 13.36 5.15 16.98
N ALA A 17 13.66 6.21 17.74
CA ALA A 17 13.45 6.23 19.19
C ALA A 17 11.97 6.07 19.60
N ASN A 18 11.05 6.51 18.74
CA ASN A 18 9.61 6.37 18.91
C ASN A 18 9.05 5.07 18.28
N GLY A 19 9.91 4.14 17.84
CA GLY A 19 9.51 2.86 17.26
C GLY A 19 9.10 2.90 15.79
N TRP A 20 9.33 4.01 15.08
CA TRP A 20 9.06 4.13 13.65
C TRP A 20 10.25 3.68 12.82
N THR A 21 9.96 2.98 11.70
CA THR A 21 10.96 2.73 10.66
C THR A 21 11.44 4.04 10.03
N THR A 22 12.67 4.05 9.52
CA THR A 22 13.23 5.14 8.73
C THR A 22 12.63 5.21 7.32
N TRP A 23 11.93 4.15 6.88
CA TRP A 23 11.30 4.07 5.57
C TRP A 23 9.93 4.78 5.55
N SER A 24 9.96 6.09 5.37
CA SER A 24 8.77 6.96 5.35
C SER A 24 7.74 6.57 4.29
N TYR A 25 8.19 6.15 3.11
CA TYR A 25 7.31 5.62 2.05
C TYR A 25 6.53 4.39 2.54
N GLY A 26 7.21 3.44 3.18
CA GLY A 26 6.59 2.28 3.81
C GLY A 26 5.49 2.69 4.79
N VAL A 27 5.79 3.61 5.72
CA VAL A 27 4.82 4.12 6.70
C VAL A 27 3.62 4.78 6.02
N SER A 28 3.82 5.53 4.94
CA SER A 28 2.72 6.13 4.18
C SER A 28 1.79 5.06 3.58
N LYS A 29 2.34 3.95 3.09
CA LYS A 29 1.58 2.82 2.53
C LYS A 29 0.91 1.98 3.62
N LEU A 30 1.49 1.87 4.82
CA LEU A 30 0.79 1.35 6.01
C LEU A 30 -0.51 2.13 6.26
N GLY A 31 -0.44 3.46 6.19
CA GLY A 31 -1.60 4.33 6.34
C GLY A 31 -2.68 4.08 5.27
N VAL A 32 -2.28 3.93 4.00
CA VAL A 32 -3.22 3.62 2.91
C VAL A 32 -3.92 2.28 3.13
N ILE A 33 -3.18 1.24 3.54
CA ILE A 33 -3.73 -0.10 3.79
C ILE A 33 -4.75 -0.05 4.93
N LEU A 34 -4.37 0.55 6.07
CA LEU A 34 -5.25 0.64 7.23
C LEU A 34 -6.49 1.50 6.95
N LEU A 35 -6.33 2.61 6.24
CA LEU A 35 -7.45 3.46 5.85
C LEU A 35 -8.44 2.70 4.97
N SER A 36 -7.95 1.91 4.02
CA SER A 36 -8.80 1.10 3.13
C SER A 36 -9.63 0.09 3.93
N LYS A 37 -9.04 -0.55 4.95
CA LYS A 37 -9.76 -1.45 5.87
C LYS A 37 -10.85 -0.72 6.65
N ILE A 38 -10.54 0.43 7.25
CA ILE A 38 -11.52 1.25 8.00
C ILE A 38 -12.65 1.71 7.07
N GLN A 39 -12.34 2.11 5.84
CA GLN A 39 -13.33 2.51 4.85
C GLN A 39 -14.24 1.35 4.46
N ALA A 40 -13.70 0.16 4.23
CA ALA A 40 -14.47 -1.05 3.94
C ALA A 40 -15.43 -1.39 5.08
N GLU A 41 -14.95 -1.38 6.33
CA GLU A 41 -15.77 -1.60 7.52
C GLU A 41 -16.89 -0.55 7.60
N LYS A 42 -16.57 0.73 7.43
CA LYS A 42 -17.57 1.80 7.50
C LYS A 42 -18.63 1.70 6.39
N ILE A 43 -18.23 1.35 5.17
CA ILE A 43 -19.15 1.17 4.04
C ILE A 43 -20.03 -0.06 4.25
N SER A 44 -19.50 -1.15 4.83
CA SER A 44 -20.28 -2.36 5.11
C SER A 44 -21.41 -2.14 6.13
N LEU A 45 -21.34 -1.08 6.95
CA LEU A 45 -22.40 -0.69 7.87
C LEU A 45 -23.54 0.09 7.19
N ASP A 46 -23.33 0.57 5.95
CA ASP A 46 -24.34 1.28 5.17
C ASP A 46 -25.12 0.28 4.29
N GLU A 47 -26.36 -0.02 4.68
CA GLU A 47 -27.23 -0.96 3.97
C GLU A 47 -27.51 -0.56 2.51
N SER A 48 -27.38 0.73 2.17
CA SER A 48 -27.57 1.23 0.80
C SER A 48 -26.36 1.01 -0.11
N ARG A 49 -25.22 0.57 0.44
CA ARG A 49 -23.92 0.46 -0.27
C ARG A 49 -23.30 -0.93 -0.20
N GLN A 50 -24.14 -1.95 -0.02
CA GLN A 50 -23.71 -3.34 0.16
C GLN A 50 -23.08 -3.95 -1.10
N ASP A 51 -23.10 -3.25 -2.22
CA ASP A 51 -22.48 -3.59 -3.50
C ASP A 51 -21.07 -3.00 -3.67
N ILE A 52 -20.63 -2.12 -2.76
CA ILE A 52 -19.31 -1.48 -2.82
C ILE A 52 -18.30 -2.28 -1.99
N LEU A 53 -17.22 -2.71 -2.64
CA LEU A 53 -16.08 -3.37 -2.00
C LEU A 53 -14.87 -2.44 -2.04
N VAL A 54 -14.12 -2.39 -0.93
CA VAL A 54 -12.91 -1.57 -0.82
C VAL A 54 -11.77 -2.46 -0.35
N ASN A 55 -10.67 -2.50 -1.10
CA ASN A 55 -9.48 -3.24 -0.73
C ASN A 55 -8.23 -2.41 -1.00
N ALA A 56 -7.16 -2.70 -0.27
CA ALA A 56 -5.83 -2.27 -0.62
C ALA A 56 -5.16 -3.34 -1.49
N CYS A 57 -4.25 -2.94 -2.36
CA CYS A 57 -3.41 -3.89 -3.08
C CYS A 57 -2.01 -3.34 -3.33
N SER A 58 -1.08 -4.24 -3.63
CA SER A 58 0.23 -3.92 -4.15
C SER A 58 0.37 -4.46 -5.58
N PRO A 59 0.85 -3.65 -6.52
CA PRO A 59 1.13 -4.10 -7.87
C PRO A 59 2.41 -4.95 -7.96
N GLY A 60 3.15 -5.14 -6.86
CA GLY A 60 4.48 -5.76 -6.87
C GLY A 60 5.59 -4.75 -7.21
N PHE A 61 6.78 -5.25 -7.55
CA PHE A 61 7.93 -4.42 -7.90
C PHE A 61 7.96 -4.15 -9.41
N VAL A 62 7.22 -3.11 -9.81
CA VAL A 62 6.96 -2.79 -11.23
C VAL A 62 8.00 -1.85 -11.79
N GLN A 63 8.56 -2.16 -12.96
CA GLN A 63 9.47 -1.28 -13.67
C GLN A 63 8.75 -0.01 -14.16
N THR A 64 8.92 1.08 -13.42
CA THR A 64 8.38 2.42 -13.71
C THR A 64 9.39 3.50 -13.36
N ASP A 65 9.14 4.75 -13.74
CA ASP A 65 9.98 5.90 -13.32
C ASP A 65 10.12 6.00 -11.79
N MET A 66 9.13 5.52 -11.01
CA MET A 66 9.20 5.51 -9.54
C MET A 66 10.28 4.57 -9.00
N THR A 67 10.57 3.48 -9.71
CA THR A 67 11.52 2.43 -9.28
C THR A 67 12.83 2.45 -10.06
N ALA A 68 12.88 3.19 -11.17
CA ALA A 68 14.00 3.17 -12.12
C ALA A 68 15.32 3.68 -11.52
N ASP A 69 15.24 4.64 -10.59
CA ASP A 69 16.41 5.28 -9.96
C ASP A 69 16.72 4.72 -8.56
N LEU A 70 16.15 3.57 -8.19
CA LEU A 70 16.46 2.96 -6.90
C LEU A 70 17.91 2.45 -6.89
N PRO A 71 18.64 2.58 -5.76
CA PRO A 71 20.00 2.06 -5.64
C PRO A 71 20.06 0.57 -5.94
N GLU A 72 21.16 0.07 -6.50
CA GLU A 72 21.33 -1.34 -6.88
C GLU A 72 21.03 -2.32 -5.73
N THR A 73 21.27 -1.90 -4.48
CA THR A 73 20.94 -2.64 -3.24
C THR A 73 19.44 -2.84 -3.01
N GLU A 74 18.60 -1.99 -3.60
CA GLU A 74 17.14 -2.02 -3.56
C GLU A 74 16.53 -2.37 -4.93
N HIS A 75 17.39 -2.56 -5.94
CA HIS A 75 17.04 -2.80 -7.34
C HIS A 75 17.24 -4.28 -7.66
N ASP A 76 16.46 -5.15 -7.02
CA ASP A 76 16.50 -6.57 -7.32
C ASP A 76 15.79 -6.86 -8.65
N ASP A 77 16.58 -7.02 -9.71
CA ASP A 77 16.09 -7.37 -11.06
C ASP A 77 15.33 -8.70 -11.09
N SER A 78 15.56 -9.60 -10.12
CA SER A 78 14.93 -10.91 -10.10
C SER A 78 13.44 -10.85 -9.75
N ILE A 79 13.00 -9.83 -9.02
CA ILE A 79 11.60 -9.61 -8.62
C ILE A 79 10.87 -8.57 -9.48
N LYS A 80 11.58 -7.91 -10.41
CA LYS A 80 10.98 -6.94 -11.33
C LYS A 80 9.99 -7.58 -12.27
N ILE A 81 8.90 -6.86 -12.47
CA ILE A 81 7.83 -7.20 -13.40
C ILE A 81 7.47 -6.00 -14.27
N THR A 82 6.85 -6.29 -15.41
CA THR A 82 6.36 -5.28 -16.35
C THR A 82 5.14 -4.53 -15.81
N THR A 83 4.83 -3.38 -16.41
CA THR A 83 3.61 -2.61 -16.07
C THR A 83 2.33 -3.40 -16.30
N VAL A 84 2.30 -4.27 -17.31
CA VAL A 84 1.16 -5.14 -17.62
C VAL A 84 0.97 -6.19 -16.53
N GLU A 85 2.05 -6.86 -16.11
CA GLU A 85 2.01 -7.83 -15.02
C GLU A 85 1.63 -7.17 -13.69
N GLY A 86 2.14 -5.97 -13.42
CA GLY A 86 1.81 -5.21 -12.21
C GLY A 86 0.36 -4.73 -12.13
N ALA A 87 -0.28 -4.48 -13.29
CA ALA A 87 -1.68 -4.08 -13.37
C ALA A 87 -2.66 -5.22 -13.04
N ASP A 88 -2.20 -6.46 -13.04
CA ASP A 88 -3.03 -7.66 -12.86
C ASP A 88 -3.89 -7.62 -11.58
N THR A 89 -3.27 -7.38 -10.42
CA THR A 89 -3.98 -7.37 -9.13
C THR A 89 -4.91 -6.16 -8.97
N PRO A 90 -4.49 -4.91 -9.29
CA PRO A 90 -5.39 -3.77 -9.29
C PRO A 90 -6.62 -3.96 -10.19
N VAL A 91 -6.44 -4.48 -11.41
CA VAL A 91 -7.55 -4.74 -12.34
C VAL A 91 -8.46 -5.84 -11.82
N PHE A 92 -7.90 -6.92 -11.26
CA PHE A 92 -8.68 -7.98 -10.62
C PHE A 92 -9.58 -7.45 -9.51
N VAL A 93 -9.05 -6.61 -8.61
CA VAL A 93 -9.83 -6.02 -7.50
C VAL A 93 -10.90 -5.05 -8.00
N ALA A 94 -10.62 -4.31 -9.08
CA ALA A 94 -11.58 -3.37 -9.67
C ALA A 94 -12.74 -4.06 -10.42
N LEU A 95 -12.52 -5.28 -10.91
CA LEU A 95 -13.46 -6.04 -11.75
C LEU A 95 -14.03 -7.27 -11.03
N LEU A 96 -14.13 -7.22 -9.70
CA LEU A 96 -14.80 -8.27 -8.95
C LEU A 96 -16.24 -8.46 -9.45
N PRO A 97 -16.73 -9.71 -9.61
CA PRO A 97 -18.05 -9.95 -10.18
C PRO A 97 -19.16 -9.30 -9.34
N PRO A 98 -20.26 -8.83 -9.97
CA PRO A 98 -21.39 -8.27 -9.23
C PRO A 98 -21.94 -9.26 -8.19
N GLY A 99 -22.28 -8.75 -7.01
CA GLY A 99 -22.89 -9.53 -5.93
C GLY A 99 -21.91 -10.32 -5.06
N VAL A 100 -20.61 -10.36 -5.39
CA VAL A 100 -19.61 -10.91 -4.46
C VAL A 100 -19.45 -9.99 -3.25
N LYS A 101 -19.14 -10.59 -2.11
CA LYS A 101 -18.91 -9.87 -0.84
C LYS A 101 -17.44 -9.85 -0.43
N GLU A 102 -16.63 -10.68 -1.05
CA GLU A 102 -15.22 -10.83 -0.76
C GLU A 102 -14.39 -10.84 -2.06
N PRO A 103 -13.15 -10.33 -2.02
CA PRO A 103 -12.49 -9.72 -0.86
C PRO A 103 -13.06 -8.33 -0.52
N ASN A 104 -13.19 -8.01 0.78
CA ASN A 104 -13.49 -6.67 1.27
C ASN A 104 -12.66 -6.32 2.51
N GLY A 105 -12.10 -5.10 2.54
CA GLY A 105 -11.21 -4.63 3.60
C GLY A 105 -9.87 -5.37 3.65
N GLN A 106 -9.51 -6.08 2.59
CA GLN A 106 -8.32 -6.92 2.53
C GLN A 106 -7.13 -6.19 1.88
N PHE A 107 -5.93 -6.75 2.08
CA PHE A 107 -4.74 -6.38 1.32
C PHE A 107 -4.39 -7.51 0.33
N LEU A 108 -4.25 -7.16 -0.94
CA LEU A 108 -3.96 -8.12 -2.00
C LEU A 108 -2.59 -7.90 -2.66
N LEU A 109 -1.90 -9.00 -2.94
CA LEU A 109 -0.70 -9.05 -3.76
C LEU A 109 -0.80 -10.30 -4.66
N ARG A 110 -0.56 -10.16 -5.97
CA ARG A 110 -0.67 -11.28 -6.94
C ARG A 110 -2.00 -12.02 -6.83
N ARG A 111 -3.12 -11.28 -6.72
CA ARG A 111 -4.49 -11.77 -6.51
C ARG A 111 -4.70 -12.65 -5.26
N LYS A 112 -3.75 -12.69 -4.33
CA LYS A 112 -3.86 -13.40 -3.06
C LYS A 112 -4.08 -12.41 -1.93
N VAL A 113 -4.96 -12.77 -0.99
CA VAL A 113 -5.16 -12.01 0.24
C VAL A 113 -4.01 -12.30 1.19
N TYR A 114 -3.44 -11.26 1.76
CA TYR A 114 -2.40 -11.35 2.79
C TYR A 114 -2.87 -10.70 4.08
N ASP A 115 -2.59 -11.35 5.20
CA ASP A 115 -2.70 -10.71 6.50
C ASP A 115 -1.51 -9.77 6.69
N PHE A 116 -1.74 -8.51 6.34
CA PHE A 116 -0.72 -7.49 6.41
C PHE A 116 -0.29 -7.11 7.84
N LEU A 117 -1.08 -7.46 8.87
CA LEU A 117 -0.75 -7.13 10.26
C LEU A 117 0.14 -8.20 10.90
N ASN A 118 -0.07 -9.46 10.53
CA ASN A 118 0.59 -10.60 11.19
C ASN A 118 1.55 -11.37 10.29
N THR A 119 1.61 -11.05 8.99
CA THR A 119 2.50 -11.72 8.03
C THR A 119 3.46 -10.73 7.42
N ASP A 120 4.75 -11.06 7.45
CA ASP A 120 5.75 -10.36 6.66
C ASP A 120 5.47 -10.61 5.17
N VAL A 121 4.90 -9.60 4.50
CA VAL A 121 4.66 -9.67 3.07
C VAL A 121 5.93 -9.30 2.33
N ILE A 122 6.67 -10.32 1.89
CA ILE A 122 7.82 -10.15 1.01
C ILE A 122 7.33 -10.23 -0.44
N ILE A 123 7.65 -9.22 -1.24
CA ILE A 123 7.36 -9.24 -2.67
C ILE A 123 8.30 -10.26 -3.33
N GLN A 124 7.74 -11.37 -3.78
CA GLN A 124 8.44 -12.42 -4.52
C GLN A 124 7.89 -12.53 -5.94
N LYS A 125 8.69 -13.09 -6.86
CA LYS A 125 8.28 -13.26 -8.25
C LYS A 125 7.27 -14.38 -8.45
#